data_AF-A0AAU9WFM6-F1
#
_entry.id   AF-A0AAU9WFM6-F1
#
_cell.length_a   1.000
_cell.length_b   1.000
_cell.length_c   1.000
_cell.angle_alpha   90.00
_cell.angle_beta   90.00
_cell.angle_gamma   90.00
#
_symmetry.space_group_name_H-M   'P 1'
#
loop_
_entity.id
_entity.type
_entity.pdbx_description
1 polymer ?
#
loop_
_entity_poly.entity_id
_entity_poly.type
_entity_poly.pdbx_seq_one_letter_code
_entity_poly.pdbx_strand_id
1 'polypeptide(L)'
;MTYLEICTSLLFLFLVSYTQECPHRPSLNGYRYKNTKLKGHEINNLKGALSPYTCADACLRDPRCRSFNFKRKRDSSDINECTISDINNEKAKSGEVQEDFETDFYDVGYEALQKVRLTHDLVKFVVG
;
A
#
# COMPACT_ATOMS: atom_id res chain seq x y z
N MET A 1 4.11 -46.18 28.66
CA MET A 1 3.82 -45.56 27.34
C MET A 1 3.03 -44.28 27.53
N THR A 2 3.65 -43.22 28.03
CA THR A 2 2.97 -41.93 28.26
C THR A 2 3.94 -40.76 28.09
N TYR A 3 5.19 -40.92 28.56
CA TYR A 3 6.18 -39.85 28.53
C TYR A 3 6.66 -39.45 27.12
N LEU A 4 6.87 -40.42 26.22
CA LEU A 4 7.36 -40.16 24.86
C LEU A 4 6.32 -39.41 24.02
N GLU A 5 5.04 -39.79 24.12
CA GLU A 5 3.90 -39.13 23.45
C GLU A 5 3.74 -37.67 23.93
N ILE A 6 3.84 -37.45 25.25
CA ILE A 6 3.78 -36.10 25.84
C ILE A 6 4.94 -35.23 25.35
N CYS A 7 6.16 -35.77 25.33
CA CYS A 7 7.33 -35.05 24.83
C CYS A 7 7.20 -34.67 23.35
N THR A 8 6.69 -35.56 22.50
CA THR A 8 6.48 -35.25 21.08
C THR A 8 5.43 -34.16 20.88
N SER A 9 4.32 -34.21 21.63
CA SER A 9 3.25 -33.23 21.56
C SER A 9 3.70 -31.84 22.01
N LEU A 10 4.51 -31.76 23.08
CA LEU A 10 5.11 -30.50 23.53
C LEU A 10 6.12 -29.95 22.50
N LEU A 11 6.95 -30.80 21.91
CA LEU A 11 7.88 -30.42 20.83
C LEU A 11 7.14 -29.87 19.60
N PHE A 12 6.04 -30.49 19.20
CA PHE A 12 5.18 -29.99 18.11
C PHE A 12 4.59 -28.61 18.44
N LEU A 13 4.10 -28.40 19.67
CA LEU A 13 3.57 -27.09 20.08
C LEU A 13 4.66 -26.00 20.10
N PHE A 14 5.87 -26.33 20.57
CA PHE A 14 7.00 -25.40 20.55
C PHE A 14 7.45 -25.06 19.12
N LEU A 15 7.44 -26.03 18.18
CA LEU A 15 7.78 -25.79 16.78
C LEU A 15 6.72 -24.94 16.05
N VAL A 16 5.43 -25.17 16.31
CA VAL A 16 4.33 -24.36 15.75
C VAL A 16 4.36 -22.91 16.27
N SER A 17 4.85 -22.71 17.49
CA SER A 17 5.02 -21.38 18.09
C SER A 17 6.23 -20.63 17.51
N TYR A 18 7.31 -21.36 17.15
CA TYR A 18 8.55 -20.78 16.65
C TYR A 18 8.45 -20.21 15.23
N THR A 19 7.50 -20.69 14.42
CA THR A 19 7.28 -20.17 13.06
C THR A 19 6.23 -19.06 12.98
N GLN A 20 5.76 -18.51 14.10
CA GLN A 20 4.90 -17.33 14.08
C GLN A 20 5.73 -16.06 13.91
N GLU A 21 6.23 -15.83 12.70
CA GLU A 21 6.54 -14.48 12.24
C GLU A 21 5.23 -13.68 12.29
N CYS A 22 5.21 -12.58 13.03
CA CYS A 22 4.05 -11.67 13.07
C CYS A 22 3.60 -11.43 11.63
N PRO A 23 2.35 -11.76 11.25
CA PRO A 23 1.91 -11.59 9.88
C PRO A 23 2.10 -10.13 9.50
N HIS A 24 3.04 -9.88 8.59
CA HIS A 24 3.45 -8.53 8.24
C HIS A 24 2.26 -7.86 7.56
N ARG A 25 1.54 -7.02 8.30
CA ARG A 25 0.34 -6.34 7.80
C ARG A 25 0.76 -5.37 6.70
N PRO A 26 0.38 -5.59 5.44
CA PRO A 26 0.73 -4.67 4.38
C PRO A 26 0.02 -3.34 4.63
N SER A 27 0.80 -2.28 4.80
CA SER A 27 0.31 -0.91 4.99
C SER A 27 0.61 -0.10 3.75
N LEU A 28 -0.27 0.86 3.42
CA LEU A 28 -0.09 1.75 2.28
C LEU A 28 1.23 2.53 2.37
N ASN A 29 1.66 2.88 3.58
CA ASN A 29 2.92 3.58 3.81
C ASN A 29 4.16 2.74 3.44
N GLY A 30 4.05 1.41 3.37
CA GLY A 30 5.15 0.54 2.96
C GLY A 30 5.54 0.71 1.49
N TYR A 31 4.67 1.32 0.67
CA TYR A 31 4.87 1.54 -0.75
C TYR A 31 5.20 3.01 -1.10
N ARG A 32 5.44 3.85 -0.09
CA ARG A 32 5.53 5.31 -0.26
C ARG A 32 6.96 5.78 -0.50
N TYR A 33 7.15 6.50 -1.60
CA TYR A 33 8.30 7.33 -1.92
C TYR A 33 7.92 8.79 -1.68
N LYS A 34 8.52 9.39 -0.64
CA LYS A 34 8.22 10.79 -0.26
C LYS A 34 8.79 11.76 -1.29
N ASN A 35 8.12 12.89 -1.45
CA ASN A 35 8.59 14.01 -2.27
C ASN A 35 9.03 13.55 -3.67
N THR A 36 8.26 12.63 -4.25
CA THR A 36 8.57 11.95 -5.51
C THR A 36 7.32 11.93 -6.36
N LYS A 37 7.49 12.16 -7.66
CA LYS A 37 6.42 12.10 -8.66
C LYS A 37 6.83 11.22 -9.84
N LEU A 38 5.89 10.39 -10.29
CA LEU A 38 5.98 9.71 -11.59
C LEU A 38 5.20 10.54 -12.61
N LYS A 39 5.72 10.75 -13.81
CA LYS A 39 5.08 11.57 -14.86
C LYS A 39 4.93 10.80 -16.17
N GLY A 40 3.90 11.11 -16.94
CA GLY A 40 3.75 10.69 -18.35
C GLY A 40 2.99 9.38 -18.59
N HIS A 41 2.45 8.78 -17.54
CA HIS A 41 1.72 7.50 -17.58
C HIS A 41 0.37 7.58 -16.85
N GLU A 42 -0.19 8.78 -16.78
CA GLU A 42 -1.43 9.05 -16.08
C GLU A 42 -2.64 8.50 -16.84
N ILE A 43 -3.39 7.59 -16.22
CA ILE A 43 -4.63 7.03 -16.78
C ILE A 43 -5.88 7.62 -16.14
N ASN A 44 -5.76 8.23 -14.96
CA ASN A 44 -6.87 8.90 -14.28
C ASN A 44 -6.36 9.98 -13.32
N ASN A 45 -7.20 10.98 -13.06
CA ASN A 45 -6.92 12.07 -12.14
C ASN A 45 -8.14 12.37 -11.27
N LEU A 46 -7.94 12.43 -9.95
CA LEU A 46 -8.98 12.73 -8.98
C LEU A 46 -8.59 13.97 -8.17
N LYS A 47 -9.42 15.00 -8.30
CA LYS A 47 -9.32 16.24 -7.53
C LYS A 47 -10.05 16.12 -6.19
N GLY A 48 -9.57 16.84 -5.17
CA GLY A 48 -10.20 16.88 -3.86
C GLY A 48 -9.97 15.62 -3.02
N ALA A 49 -8.87 14.90 -3.26
CA ALA A 49 -8.58 13.67 -2.53
C ALA A 49 -8.32 13.93 -1.05
N LEU A 50 -9.09 13.31 -0.15
CA LEU A 50 -8.96 13.59 1.29
C LEU A 50 -7.69 13.02 1.90
N SER A 51 -7.17 11.93 1.32
CA SER A 51 -5.96 11.24 1.80
C SER A 51 -5.38 10.35 0.70
N PRO A 52 -4.16 9.80 0.88
CA PRO A 52 -3.62 8.76 0.01
C PRO A 52 -4.52 7.53 -0.13
N TYR A 53 -5.31 7.20 0.90
CA TYR A 53 -6.26 6.08 0.85
C TYR A 53 -7.38 6.34 -0.16
N THR A 54 -7.78 7.60 -0.38
CA THR A 54 -8.73 7.95 -1.44
C THR A 54 -8.16 7.63 -2.82
N CYS A 55 -6.85 7.83 -3.03
CA CYS A 55 -6.17 7.43 -4.26
C CYS A 55 -6.09 5.91 -4.38
N ALA A 56 -5.80 5.20 -3.29
CA ALA A 56 -5.80 3.74 -3.26
C ALA A 56 -7.17 3.16 -3.64
N ASP A 57 -8.26 3.73 -3.14
CA ASP A 57 -9.62 3.35 -3.51
C ASP A 57 -9.96 3.66 -4.97
N ALA A 58 -9.40 4.74 -5.54
CA ALA A 58 -9.53 5.04 -6.97
C ALA A 58 -8.71 4.04 -7.82
N CYS A 59 -7.49 3.73 -7.41
CA CYS A 59 -6.63 2.72 -8.03
C CYS A 59 -7.29 1.33 -8.01
N LEU A 60 -7.92 0.93 -6.91
CA LEU A 60 -8.69 -0.31 -6.80
C LEU A 60 -9.92 -0.40 -7.73
N ARG A 61 -10.38 0.73 -8.29
CA ARG A 61 -11.49 0.76 -9.25
C ARG A 61 -11.03 0.60 -10.69
N ASP A 62 -9.73 0.71 -10.98
CA ASP A 62 -9.16 0.49 -12.32
C ASP A 62 -8.12 -0.65 -12.28
N PRO A 63 -8.40 -1.83 -12.87
CA PRO A 63 -7.47 -2.96 -12.84
C PRO A 63 -6.15 -2.70 -13.58
N ARG A 64 -6.07 -1.64 -14.39
CA ARG A 64 -4.82 -1.21 -15.03
C ARG A 64 -3.90 -0.46 -14.09
N CYS A 65 -4.40 0.04 -12.95
CA CYS A 65 -3.60 0.80 -12.02
C CYS A 65 -2.42 -0.02 -11.47
N ARG A 66 -1.22 0.54 -11.62
CA ARG A 66 0.03 -0.02 -11.09
C ARG A 66 0.70 0.87 -10.06
N SER A 67 0.39 2.17 -10.04
CA SER A 67 0.87 3.10 -9.02
C SER A 67 -0.02 4.35 -8.98
N PHE A 68 0.21 5.22 -7.99
CA PHE A 68 -0.40 6.55 -7.99
C PHE A 68 0.48 7.59 -7.30
N ASN A 69 0.26 8.86 -7.65
CA ASN A 69 0.76 10.02 -6.93
C ASN A 69 -0.33 10.65 -6.08
N PHE A 70 0.02 11.09 -4.88
CA PHE A 70 -0.81 11.93 -4.03
C PHE A 70 -0.11 13.28 -3.84
N LYS A 71 -0.65 14.32 -4.48
CA LYS A 71 -0.22 15.69 -4.33
C LYS A 71 -0.95 16.32 -3.15
N ARG A 72 -0.18 16.83 -2.19
CA ARG A 72 -0.65 17.54 -1.01
C ARG A 72 -0.95 19.00 -1.35
N LYS A 73 -2.04 19.51 -0.80
CA LYS A 73 -2.40 20.93 -0.76
C LYS A 73 -1.27 21.72 -0.08
N ARG A 74 -0.82 22.84 -0.68
CA ARG A 74 0.12 23.76 -0.05
C ARG A 74 -0.60 24.86 0.72
N ASP A 75 -1.55 25.53 0.08
CA ASP A 75 -2.28 26.68 0.64
C ASP A 75 -3.78 26.47 0.60
N SER A 76 -4.56 27.28 1.33
CA SER A 76 -6.03 27.15 1.47
C SER A 76 -6.82 27.14 0.15
N SER A 77 -6.25 27.65 -0.94
CA SER A 77 -6.81 27.64 -2.30
C SER A 77 -6.57 26.35 -3.08
N ASP A 78 -5.56 25.56 -2.70
CA ASP A 78 -5.21 24.34 -3.41
C ASP A 78 -6.13 23.18 -3.03
N ILE A 79 -6.18 22.17 -3.88
CA ILE A 79 -6.87 20.91 -3.59
C ILE A 79 -5.88 19.78 -3.72
N ASN A 80 -5.96 18.82 -2.80
CA ASN A 80 -5.23 17.58 -2.95
C ASN A 80 -5.65 16.88 -4.24
N GLU A 81 -4.71 16.22 -4.88
CA GLU A 81 -4.92 15.58 -6.18
C GLU A 81 -4.30 14.18 -6.16
N CYS A 82 -5.03 13.20 -6.68
CA CYS A 82 -4.52 11.89 -7.01
C CYS A 82 -4.30 11.79 -8.50
N THR A 83 -3.17 11.24 -8.88
CA THR A 83 -2.89 10.86 -10.26
C THR A 83 -2.62 9.37 -10.30
N ILE A 84 -3.42 8.63 -11.05
CA ILE A 84 -3.33 7.17 -11.16
C ILE A 84 -2.54 6.82 -12.42
N SER A 85 -1.60 5.88 -12.30
CA SER A 85 -0.74 5.47 -13.41
C SER A 85 -0.82 3.97 -13.69
N ASP A 86 -0.66 3.59 -14.96
CA ASP A 86 -0.67 2.19 -15.43
C ASP A 86 0.70 1.51 -15.40
N ILE A 87 1.73 2.21 -14.94
CA ILE A 87 3.06 1.65 -14.68
C ILE A 87 3.46 1.80 -13.21
N ASN A 88 4.46 1.02 -12.80
CA ASN A 88 5.12 1.06 -11.49
C ASN A 88 6.52 1.68 -11.64
N ASN A 89 7.26 1.81 -10.53
CA ASN A 89 8.64 2.33 -10.53
C ASN A 89 9.58 1.51 -11.42
N GLU A 90 9.42 0.18 -11.41
CA GLU A 90 10.26 -0.74 -12.19
C GLU A 90 10.20 -0.47 -13.69
N LYS A 91 9.02 -0.09 -14.20
CA LYS A 91 8.80 0.20 -15.63
C LYS A 91 9.08 1.64 -16.01
N ALA A 92 9.32 2.52 -15.04
CA ALA A 92 9.59 3.92 -15.30
C ALA A 92 10.95 4.10 -15.97
N LYS A 93 11.02 4.98 -16.97
CA LYS A 93 12.27 5.33 -17.62
C LYS A 93 13.05 6.36 -16.82
N SER A 94 14.34 6.46 -17.12
CA SER A 94 15.20 7.50 -16.56
C SER A 94 14.57 8.89 -16.76
N GLY A 95 14.42 9.63 -15.67
CA GLY A 95 13.83 10.96 -15.66
C GLY A 95 12.30 11.01 -15.56
N GLU A 96 11.57 9.89 -15.58
CA GLU A 96 10.12 9.88 -15.37
C GLU A 96 9.75 9.94 -13.88
N VAL A 97 10.60 9.38 -13.02
CA VAL A 97 10.54 9.51 -11.56
C VAL A 97 11.42 10.67 -11.14
N GLN A 98 10.80 11.71 -10.57
CA GLN A 98 11.46 12.97 -10.25
C GLN A 98 11.15 13.39 -8.82
N GLU A 99 12.06 14.15 -8.22
CA GLU A 99 11.79 14.82 -6.94
C GLU A 99 10.70 15.89 -7.12
N ASP A 100 9.72 15.88 -6.22
CA ASP A 100 8.62 16.84 -6.15
C ASP A 100 8.13 16.94 -4.70
N PHE A 101 8.52 18.01 -4.00
CA PHE A 101 8.25 18.20 -2.57
C PHE A 101 6.76 18.23 -2.17
N GLU A 102 5.85 18.39 -3.13
CA GLU A 102 4.40 18.39 -2.87
C GLU A 102 3.78 17.00 -2.99
N THR A 103 4.48 16.10 -3.65
CA THR A 103 3.89 14.88 -4.17
C THR A 103 4.55 13.68 -3.52
N ASP A 104 3.74 12.73 -3.07
CA ASP A 104 4.25 11.41 -2.69
C ASP A 104 3.85 10.39 -3.76
N PHE A 105 4.78 9.51 -4.11
CA PHE A 105 4.57 8.43 -5.05
C PHE A 105 4.32 7.12 -4.30
N TYR A 106 3.29 6.39 -4.67
CA TYR A 106 2.93 5.11 -4.07
C TYR A 106 3.06 4.02 -5.13
N ASP A 107 4.10 3.21 -5.02
CA ASP A 107 4.41 2.15 -5.98
C ASP A 107 3.61 0.88 -5.65
N VAL A 108 2.29 0.99 -5.80
CA VAL A 108 1.35 -0.07 -5.45
C VAL A 108 0.15 -0.04 -6.38
N GLY A 109 -0.13 -1.20 -6.98
CA GLY A 109 -1.23 -1.38 -7.91
C GLY A 109 -2.43 -2.14 -7.33
N TYR A 110 -3.38 -2.44 -8.21
CA TYR A 110 -4.64 -3.12 -7.89
C TYR A 110 -4.48 -4.35 -6.98
N GLU A 111 -3.62 -5.31 -7.35
CA GLU A 111 -3.48 -6.59 -6.64
C GLU A 111 -2.96 -6.44 -5.20
N ALA A 112 -1.92 -5.61 -5.01
CA ALA A 112 -1.34 -5.38 -3.69
C ALA A 112 -2.27 -4.55 -2.80
N LEU A 113 -3.00 -3.60 -3.39
CA LEU A 113 -3.98 -2.79 -2.67
C LEU A 113 -5.17 -3.60 -2.15
N GLN A 114 -5.58 -4.68 -2.82
CA GLN A 114 -6.63 -5.56 -2.30
C GLN A 114 -6.25 -6.11 -0.92
N LYS A 115 -4.99 -6.53 -0.75
CA LYS A 115 -4.45 -7.02 0.52
C LYS A 115 -4.39 -5.92 1.59
N VAL A 116 -3.96 -4.71 1.20
CA VAL A 116 -3.92 -3.54 2.10
C VAL A 116 -5.33 -3.19 2.59
N ARG A 117 -6.33 -3.17 1.70
CA ARG A 117 -7.71 -2.83 2.05
C ARG A 117 -8.36 -3.84 2.99
N LEU A 118 -8.23 -5.14 2.68
CA LEU A 118 -8.71 -6.21 3.55
C LEU A 118 -8.13 -6.07 4.97
N THR A 119 -6.86 -5.72 5.08
CA THR A 119 -6.20 -5.52 6.37
C THR A 119 -6.70 -4.28 7.10
N HIS A 120 -6.88 -3.16 6.39
CA HIS A 120 -7.39 -1.91 6.97
C HIS A 120 -8.83 -2.04 7.49
N ASP A 121 -9.71 -2.71 6.73
CA ASP A 121 -11.10 -2.90 7.14
C ASP A 121 -11.19 -3.83 8.36
N LEU A 122 -10.40 -4.90 8.42
CA LEU A 122 -10.32 -5.77 9.60
C LEU A 122 -9.88 -5.03 10.87
N VAL A 123 -8.94 -4.08 10.75
CA VAL A 123 -8.51 -3.27 11.91
C VAL A 123 -9.64 -2.38 12.43
N LYS A 124 -10.45 -1.79 11.54
CA LYS A 124 -11.62 -0.99 11.96
C LYS A 124 -12.66 -1.83 12.71
N PHE A 125 -12.82 -3.10 12.35
CA PHE A 125 -13.76 -4.01 13.03
C PHE A 125 -13.25 -4.48 14.41
N VAL A 126 -11.94 -4.64 14.60
CA VAL A 126 -11.38 -5.17 15.86
C VAL A 126 -11.17 -4.08 16.92
N VAL A 127 -10.99 -2.83 16.50
CA VAL A 127 -10.80 -1.67 17.41
C VAL A 127 -12.09 -0.86 17.59
N GLY A 128 -13.22 -1.38 17.07
CA GLY A 128 -14.56 -0.81 17.24
C GLY A 128 -15.18 -1.18 18.57
#